data_AF-A0A2Z7CPX2-F1
#
_entry.id   AF-A0A2Z7CPX2-F1
#
_cell.length_a   1.000
_cell.length_b   1.000
_cell.length_c   1.000
_cell.angle_alpha   90.00
_cell.angle_beta   90.00
_cell.angle_gamma   90.00
#
_symmetry.space_group_name_H-M   'P 1'
#
loop_
_entity.id
_entity.type
_entity.pdbx_description
1 polymer ?
#
loop_
_entity_poly.entity_id
_entity_poly.type
_entity_poly.pdbx_seq_one_letter_code
_entity_poly.pdbx_strand_id
1 'polypeptide(L)'
;MSPYEALYGRKCRSSIHWDDVDERTEIGPDTIEQTSEAIKIIRDRMKTAQSRQKSYADSHHRDLNFEVGDHVFLKVEPMKGVMIFG
;
A
#
# COMPACT_ATOMS: atom_id res chain seq x y z
N MET A 1 8.78 -27.64 14.01
CA MET A 1 9.94 -27.17 13.22
C MET A 1 9.39 -26.48 12.00
N SER A 2 9.77 -25.23 11.73
CA SER A 2 9.29 -24.52 10.55
C SER A 2 9.94 -25.08 9.27
N PRO A 3 9.31 -24.98 8.08
CA PRO A 3 9.87 -25.55 6.84
C PRO A 3 11.29 -25.08 6.51
N TYR A 4 11.63 -23.82 6.81
CA TYR A 4 12.96 -23.27 6.58
C TYR A 4 14.02 -23.83 7.55
N GLU A 5 13.67 -24.03 8.83
CA GLU A 5 14.57 -24.67 9.81
C GLU A 5 14.93 -26.09 9.41
N ALA A 6 13.98 -26.83 8.83
CA ALA A 6 14.21 -28.19 8.35
C ALA A 6 15.14 -28.24 7.13
N LEU A 7 15.09 -27.23 6.25
CA LEU A 7 15.91 -27.19 5.03
C LEU A 7 17.32 -26.68 5.28
N TYR A 8 17.48 -25.67 6.15
CA TYR A 8 18.75 -24.96 6.29
C TYR A 8 19.43 -25.14 7.64
N GLY A 9 18.78 -25.81 8.60
CA GLY A 9 19.34 -26.05 9.94
C GLY A 9 19.56 -24.78 10.76
N ARG A 10 18.95 -23.66 10.35
CA ARG A 10 19.03 -22.36 11.03
C ARG A 10 17.62 -21.85 11.33
N LYS A 11 17.48 -21.14 12.45
CA LYS A 11 16.23 -20.45 12.79
C LYS A 11 15.88 -19.43 11.71
N CYS A 12 14.62 -19.34 11.32
CA CYS A 12 14.15 -18.32 10.38
C CYS A 12 14.47 -16.93 10.90
N ARG A 13 15.21 -16.13 10.12
CA ARG A 13 15.24 -14.67 10.29
C ARG A 13 13.99 -14.10 9.64
N SER A 14 12.96 -13.81 10.43
CA SER A 14 11.81 -13.05 9.95
C SER A 14 12.18 -11.56 9.89
N SER A 15 11.57 -10.80 8.97
CA SER A 15 11.78 -9.35 8.88
C SER A 15 11.39 -8.58 10.15
N ILE A 16 10.75 -9.24 11.11
CA ILE A 16 10.34 -8.69 12.40
C ILE A 16 11.48 -8.79 13.43
N HIS A 17 12.51 -9.61 13.17
CA HIS A 17 13.64 -9.85 14.07
C HIS A 17 14.96 -9.42 13.42
N TRP A 18 15.08 -8.11 13.17
CA TRP A 18 16.36 -7.46 12.84
C TRP A 18 17.11 -6.98 14.09
N ASP A 19 16.54 -7.13 15.29
CA ASP A 19 17.20 -6.87 16.58
C ASP A 19 18.16 -8.00 16.98
N ASP A 20 18.94 -8.53 16.03
CA ASP A 20 20.18 -9.22 16.39
C ASP A 20 21.14 -8.11 16.84
N VAL A 21 21.11 -7.85 18.14
CA VAL A 21 21.93 -6.95 18.94
C VAL A 21 23.40 -7.06 18.51
N ASP A 22 23.83 -6.15 17.65
CA ASP A 22 25.23 -5.80 17.49
C ASP A 22 25.35 -4.34 17.91
N GLU A 23 25.81 -4.18 19.16
CA GLU A 23 26.05 -2.93 19.87
C GLU A 23 24.98 -1.83 19.66
N ARG A 24 24.14 -1.64 20.69
CA ARG A 24 23.58 -0.31 20.96
C ARG A 24 24.75 0.61 21.31
N THR A 25 25.49 1.06 20.29
CA THR A 25 26.43 2.15 20.43
C THR A 25 25.68 3.24 21.16
N GLU A 26 26.24 3.80 22.23
CA GLU A 26 25.58 4.84 23.02
C GLU A 26 25.45 6.08 22.14
N ILE A 27 24.37 6.13 21.36
CA ILE A 27 24.00 7.23 20.48
C ILE A 27 23.64 8.39 21.41
N GLY A 28 24.41 9.48 21.34
CA GLY A 28 24.20 10.68 22.15
C GLY A 28 22.79 11.29 21.94
N PRO A 29 22.32 12.11 22.89
CA PRO A 29 20.96 12.69 22.83
C PRO A 29 20.73 13.51 21.55
N ASP A 30 21.73 14.24 21.08
CA ASP A 30 21.63 15.09 19.88
C ASP A 30 21.32 14.28 18.61
N THR A 31 21.90 13.09 18.46
CA THR A 31 21.65 12.21 17.32
C THR A 31 20.31 11.49 17.43
N ILE A 32 19.83 11.22 18.65
CA ILE A 32 18.47 10.72 18.88
C ILE A 32 17.43 11.79 18.48
N GLU A 33 17.65 13.05 18.85
CA GLU A 33 16.76 14.14 18.48
C GLU A 33 16.70 14.32 16.96
N GLN A 34 17.86 14.39 16.28
CA GLN A 34 17.94 14.51 14.82
C GLN A 34 17.28 13.34 14.09
N THR A 35 17.47 12.10 14.56
CA THR A 35 16.83 10.93 13.97
C THR A 35 15.33 10.92 14.21
N SER A 36 14.87 11.39 15.38
CA SER A 36 13.43 11.49 15.68
C SER A 36 12.71 12.50 14.77
N GLU A 37 13.37 13.63 14.47
CA GLU A 37 12.86 14.63 13.53
C GLU A 37 12.79 14.06 12.10
N ALA A 38 13.85 13.37 11.67
CA ALA A 38 13.88 12.71 10.37
C ALA A 38 12.78 11.64 10.25
N ILE A 39 12.57 10.83 11.29
CA ILE A 39 11.49 9.82 11.34
C ILE A 39 10.11 10.48 11.22
N LYS A 40 9.90 11.61 11.90
CA LYS A 40 8.65 12.37 11.82
C LYS A 40 8.37 12.82 10.38
N ILE A 41 9.38 13.40 9.72
CA ILE A 41 9.28 13.83 8.31
C ILE A 41 8.96 12.65 7.38
N ILE A 42 9.63 11.51 7.56
CA ILE A 42 9.39 10.31 6.75
C ILE A 42 7.96 9.81 6.95
N ARG A 43 7.49 9.75 8.20
CA ARG A 43 6.14 9.30 8.54
C ARG A 43 5.08 10.21 7.92
N ASP A 44 5.27 11.52 7.99
CA ASP A 44 4.35 12.49 7.41
C ASP A 44 4.29 12.36 5.89
N ARG A 45 5.44 12.27 5.21
CA ARG A 45 5.51 12.05 3.75
C ARG A 45 4.84 10.74 3.33
N MET A 46 5.05 9.67 4.10
CA MET A 46 4.43 8.37 3.85
C MET A 46 2.91 8.43 3.99
N LYS A 47 2.41 9.12 5.03
CA LYS A 47 0.97 9.33 5.24
C LYS A 47 0.36 10.15 4.11
N THR A 48 1.04 11.20 3.64
CA THR A 48 0.58 11.99 2.48
C THR A 48 0.51 11.14 1.21
N ALA A 49 1.53 10.30 0.95
CA ALA A 49 1.53 9.41 -0.21
C ALA A 49 0.38 8.39 -0.16
N GLN A 50 0.16 7.74 0.99
CA GLN A 50 -0.95 6.82 1.19
C GLN A 50 -2.30 7.52 1.01
N SER A 51 -2.48 8.72 1.56
CA SER A 51 -3.70 9.49 1.40
C SER A 51 -3.97 9.85 -0.06
N ARG A 52 -2.92 10.19 -0.84
CA ARG A 52 -3.05 10.46 -2.29
C ARG A 52 -3.46 9.22 -3.07
N GLN A 53 -2.80 8.09 -2.80
CA GLN A 53 -3.16 6.80 -3.42
C GLN A 53 -4.61 6.42 -3.12
N LYS A 54 -5.02 6.56 -1.85
CA LYS A 54 -6.38 6.30 -1.42
C LYS A 54 -7.38 7.22 -2.13
N SER A 55 -7.09 8.52 -2.24
CA SER A 55 -7.95 9.46 -2.98
C SER A 55 -8.11 9.09 -4.45
N TYR A 56 -7.06 8.61 -5.11
CA TYR A 56 -7.14 8.16 -6.50
C TYR A 56 -7.96 6.89 -6.66
N ALA A 57 -7.77 5.90 -5.76
CA ALA A 57 -8.56 4.68 -5.78
C ALA A 57 -10.04 4.94 -5.45
N ASP A 58 -10.31 5.76 -4.42
CA ASP A 58 -11.67 6.03 -3.92
C ASP A 58 -12.48 6.90 -4.91
N SER A 59 -11.83 7.69 -5.77
CA SER A 59 -12.50 8.58 -6.71
C SER A 59 -13.43 7.86 -7.69
N HIS A 60 -13.22 6.57 -7.95
CA HIS A 60 -14.00 5.77 -8.92
C HIS A 60 -14.69 4.57 -8.27
N HIS A 61 -14.65 4.49 -6.93
CA HIS A 61 -15.21 3.39 -6.14
C HIS A 61 -16.56 3.75 -5.47
N ARG A 62 -17.13 4.92 -5.80
CA ARG A 62 -18.47 5.32 -5.34
C ARG A 62 -19.50 4.88 -6.35
N ASP A 63 -20.63 4.37 -5.86
CA ASP A 63 -21.80 4.10 -6.69
C ASP A 63 -22.27 5.42 -7.33
N LEU A 64 -22.33 5.47 -8.67
CA LEU A 64 -22.96 6.60 -9.36
C LEU A 64 -24.49 6.47 -9.18
N ASN A 65 -25.08 7.49 -8.57
CA ASN A 65 -26.54 7.67 -8.57
C ASN A 65 -26.90 8.55 -9.78
N PHE A 66 -27.83 8.08 -10.60
CA PHE A 66 -28.31 8.81 -11.77
C PHE A 66 -29.74 9.31 -11.52
N GLU A 67 -30.05 10.50 -12.02
CA GLU A 67 -31.41 11.04 -12.00
C GLU A 67 -32.11 10.86 -13.36
N VAL A 68 -33.43 10.97 -13.36
CA VAL A 68 -34.22 10.86 -14.59
C VAL A 68 -33.89 12.06 -15.50
N GLY A 69 -33.22 11.79 -16.62
CA GLY A 69 -32.76 12.80 -17.58
C GLY A 69 -31.24 12.79 -17.84
N ASP A 70 -30.47 12.07 -17.01
CA ASP A 70 -29.02 11.92 -17.21
C ASP A 70 -28.70 11.02 -18.41
N HIS A 71 -27.65 11.39 -19.15
CA HIS A 71 -27.14 10.60 -20.27
C HIS A 71 -26.04 9.66 -19.76
N VAL A 72 -26.22 8.35 -19.95
CA VAL A 72 -25.26 7.31 -19.51
C VAL A 72 -24.86 6.40 -20.66
N PHE A 73 -23.61 5.94 -20.64
CA PHE A 73 -23.14 4.93 -21.59
C PHE A 73 -23.52 3.54 -21.10
N LEU A 74 -24.31 2.81 -21.90
CA LEU A 74 -24.58 1.41 -21.65
C LEU A 74 -23.35 0.57 -22.04
N LYS A 75 -22.82 -0.21 -21.11
CA LYS A 75 -21.78 -1.20 -21.42
C LYS A 75 -22.43 -2.37 -22.18
N VAL A 76 -22.32 -2.36 -23.49
CA VAL A 76 -22.83 -3.43 -24.35
C VAL A 76 -21.71 -4.46 -24.56
N GLU A 77 -21.92 -5.69 -24.13
CA GLU A 77 -21.11 -6.80 -24.61
C GLU A 77 -21.51 -7.10 -26.06
N PRO A 78 -20.56 -7.37 -26.97
CA PRO A 78 -20.90 -7.71 -28.34
C PRO A 78 -21.76 -8.98 -28.31
N MET A 79 -23.06 -8.82 -28.57
CA MET A 79 -23.93 -9.97 -28.74
C MET A 79 -23.40 -10.78 -29.91
N LYS A 80 -23.05 -12.04 -29.65
CA LYS A 80 -22.64 -12.99 -30.66
C LYS A 80 -23.80 -13.19 -31.64
N GLY A 81 -23.83 -12.41 -32.72
CA GLY A 81 -24.81 -12.53 -33.81
C GLY A 81 -25.73 -11.34 -34.09
N VAL A 82 -25.56 -10.17 -33.47
CA VAL A 82 -26.34 -8.98 -33.89
C VAL A 82 -25.56 -8.20 -34.95
N MET A 83 -26.08 -8.20 -36.19
CA MET A 83 -25.56 -7.37 -37.28
C MET A 83 -25.79 -5.90 -36.96
N ILE A 84 -24.70 -5.16 -36.74
CA ILE A 84 -24.71 -3.70 -36.61
C ILE A 84 -24.83 -3.15 -38.04
N PHE A 85 -25.97 -2.56 -38.38
CA PHE A 85 -26.04 -1.65 -39.52
C PHE A 85 -25.51 -0.28 -39.08
N GLY A 86 -24.68 0.32 -39.94
CA GLY A 86 -23.98 1.58 -39.71
C GLY A 86 -24.89 2.78 -39.56
#